data_AF-A0A7S0E8Z7-F1
#
_entry.id   AF-A0A7S0E8Z7-F1
#
_cell.length_a   1.000
_cell.length_b   1.000
_cell.length_c   1.000
_cell.angle_alpha   90.00
_cell.angle_beta   90.00
_cell.angle_gamma   90.00
#
_symmetry.space_group_name_H-M   'P 1'
#
loop_
_entity.id
_entity.type
_entity.pdbx_description
1 polymer ?
#
loop_
_entity_poly.entity_id
_entity_poly.type
_entity_poly.pdbx_seq_one_letter_code
_entity_poly.pdbx_strand_id
1 'polypeptide(L)'
;ALRVPDSTLDCIDEVLMTTFCNPMDGAALSFTVPILVRGIKDANYELVKKATVCTSNLCALTREASDVAPFVPILLPLLENNSDHSSPEVRAATETAVAKLLDGAGDVVDPDKRIDALSALVKAGITKAFPAVPAAVLTYLGGTSAAMLEEKLGGVVRVQNFKDAVGELATWIVSSVEAFASGDAAAESAAVSGKAVELFKEMLSDSAKAILAQSGDKDFAVDIQNIILAFAGRVLLRKADIRFERGHRY
;
A
#
# COMPACT_ATOMS: atom_id res chain seq x y z
N ALA A 1 24.25 -14.60 0.01
CA ALA A 1 24.04 -13.47 -0.92
C ALA A 1 24.37 -12.12 -0.29
N LEU A 2 23.73 -11.70 0.83
CA LEU A 2 24.01 -10.39 1.43
C LEU A 2 25.43 -10.26 2.03
N ARG A 3 25.98 -11.35 2.59
CA ARG A 3 27.34 -11.40 3.15
C ARG A 3 28.39 -11.94 2.18
N VAL A 4 27.97 -12.75 1.21
CA VAL A 4 28.83 -13.41 0.21
C VAL A 4 28.26 -13.11 -1.18
N PRO A 5 28.92 -12.25 -1.97
CA PRO A 5 28.56 -11.87 -3.34
C PRO A 5 28.27 -13.00 -4.31
N ASP A 6 29.11 -14.03 -4.29
CA ASP A 6 29.14 -15.04 -5.37
C ASP A 6 27.95 -16.01 -5.30
N SER A 7 27.29 -16.10 -4.14
CA SER A 7 26.12 -16.97 -3.93
C SER A 7 24.79 -16.31 -4.35
N THR A 8 24.82 -15.21 -5.10
CA THR A 8 23.59 -14.47 -5.46
C THR A 8 22.75 -15.26 -6.45
N LEU A 9 23.38 -15.98 -7.39
CA LEU A 9 22.68 -16.85 -8.34
C LEU A 9 21.93 -17.98 -7.64
N ASP A 10 22.61 -18.74 -6.80
CA ASP A 10 22.00 -19.85 -6.05
C ASP A 10 20.82 -19.38 -5.19
N CYS A 11 20.97 -18.20 -4.57
CA CYS A 11 19.91 -17.62 -3.75
C CYS A 11 18.67 -17.24 -4.56
N ILE A 12 18.85 -16.67 -5.75
CA ILE A 12 17.72 -16.33 -6.63
C ILE A 12 17.06 -17.60 -7.18
N ASP A 13 17.83 -18.63 -7.49
CA ASP A 13 17.31 -19.93 -7.90
C ASP A 13 16.47 -20.58 -6.80
N GLU A 14 16.92 -20.57 -5.55
CA GLU A 14 16.13 -21.05 -4.42
C GLU A 14 14.83 -20.26 -4.27
N VAL A 15 14.89 -18.92 -4.34
CA VAL A 15 13.70 -18.07 -4.24
C VAL A 15 12.69 -18.37 -5.37
N LEU A 16 13.16 -18.61 -6.59
CA LEU A 16 12.28 -18.99 -7.71
C LEU A 16 11.63 -20.37 -7.55
N MET A 17 12.30 -21.29 -6.85
CA MET A 17 11.76 -22.63 -6.56
C MET A 17 10.86 -22.65 -5.32
N THR A 18 10.94 -21.63 -4.46
CA THR A 18 10.09 -21.55 -3.27
C THR A 18 8.64 -21.26 -3.61
N THR A 19 7.73 -21.99 -2.97
CA THR A 19 6.28 -21.75 -3.08
C THR A 19 5.86 -20.74 -2.02
N PHE A 20 5.47 -19.55 -2.44
CA PHE A 20 4.91 -18.53 -1.55
C PHE A 20 3.44 -18.85 -1.27
N CYS A 21 3.14 -19.20 -0.01
CA CYS A 21 1.78 -19.43 0.47
C CYS A 21 1.13 -18.17 1.05
N ASN A 22 1.95 -17.19 1.44
CA ASN A 22 1.51 -15.93 2.03
C ASN A 22 1.84 -14.76 1.08
N PRO A 23 1.01 -13.70 1.07
CA PRO A 23 1.32 -12.48 0.32
C PRO A 23 2.62 -11.85 0.82
N MET A 24 3.35 -11.24 -0.11
CA MET A 24 4.58 -10.52 0.20
C MET A 24 4.26 -9.15 0.81
N ASP A 25 4.72 -8.93 2.04
CA ASP A 25 4.59 -7.65 2.74
C ASP A 25 5.84 -6.77 2.56
N GLY A 26 5.72 -5.47 2.87
CA GLY A 26 6.82 -4.53 2.73
C GLY A 26 8.08 -4.92 3.50
N ALA A 27 7.93 -5.58 4.65
CA ALA A 27 9.07 -6.06 5.45
C ALA A 27 9.85 -7.15 4.70
N ALA A 28 9.18 -8.18 4.18
CA ALA A 28 9.87 -9.24 3.47
C ALA A 28 10.34 -8.81 2.07
N LEU A 29 9.68 -7.82 1.44
CA LEU A 29 10.23 -7.11 0.26
C LEU A 29 11.51 -6.35 0.59
N SER A 30 11.58 -5.67 1.75
CA SER A 30 12.79 -4.93 2.15
C SER A 30 14.04 -5.82 2.28
N PHE A 31 13.85 -7.10 2.63
CA PHE A 31 14.94 -8.09 2.68
C PHE A 31 15.32 -8.65 1.32
N THR A 32 14.34 -8.84 0.42
CA THR A 32 14.54 -9.48 -0.88
C THR A 32 15.02 -8.50 -1.95
N VAL A 33 14.52 -7.26 -1.96
CA VAL A 33 14.85 -6.22 -2.95
C VAL A 33 16.36 -5.95 -3.08
N PRO A 34 17.17 -5.85 -2.00
CA PRO A 34 18.62 -5.66 -2.14
C PRO A 34 19.32 -6.79 -2.91
N ILE A 35 18.82 -8.02 -2.80
CA ILE A 35 19.36 -9.19 -3.51
C ILE A 35 18.95 -9.11 -4.99
N LEU A 36 17.71 -8.72 -5.28
CA LEU A 36 17.22 -8.53 -6.64
C LEU A 36 17.95 -7.40 -7.37
N VAL A 37 18.11 -6.24 -6.72
CA VAL A 37 18.85 -5.09 -7.25
C VAL A 37 20.28 -5.49 -7.64
N ARG A 38 20.91 -6.34 -6.84
CA ARG A 38 22.23 -6.89 -7.15
C ARG A 38 22.19 -7.79 -8.38
N GLY A 39 21.25 -8.74 -8.43
CA GLY A 39 21.11 -9.65 -9.57
C GLY A 39 20.77 -8.96 -10.89
N ILE A 40 19.95 -7.90 -10.85
CA ILE A 40 19.55 -7.10 -12.02
C ILE A 40 20.73 -6.32 -12.61
N LYS A 41 21.71 -5.92 -11.77
CA LYS A 41 22.90 -5.16 -12.16
C LYS A 41 24.12 -6.04 -12.52
N ASP A 42 23.99 -7.35 -12.41
CA ASP A 42 25.12 -8.26 -12.62
C ASP A 42 25.52 -8.34 -14.10
N ALA A 43 26.76 -8.75 -14.39
CA ALA A 43 27.23 -8.99 -15.74
C ALA A 43 26.80 -10.37 -16.26
N ASN A 44 26.45 -11.30 -15.38
CA ASN A 44 25.98 -12.63 -15.77
C ASN A 44 24.55 -12.59 -16.32
N TYR A 45 24.41 -12.90 -17.60
CA TYR A 45 23.15 -12.98 -18.33
C TYR A 45 22.07 -13.82 -17.62
N GLU A 46 22.44 -15.00 -17.14
CA GLU A 46 21.49 -15.93 -16.50
C GLU A 46 20.96 -15.34 -15.19
N LEU A 47 21.85 -14.68 -14.44
CA LEU A 47 21.51 -14.04 -13.19
C LEU A 47 20.55 -12.86 -13.40
N VAL A 48 20.84 -12.00 -14.37
CA VAL A 48 19.98 -10.84 -14.70
C VAL A 48 18.59 -11.32 -15.11
N LYS A 49 18.50 -12.32 -15.99
CA LYS A 49 17.22 -12.89 -16.43
C LYS A 49 16.41 -13.42 -15.24
N LYS A 50 17.03 -14.26 -14.40
CA LYS A 50 16.37 -14.86 -13.23
C LYS A 50 15.96 -13.81 -12.20
N ALA A 51 16.80 -12.81 -11.95
CA ALA A 51 16.51 -11.71 -11.04
C ALA A 51 15.33 -10.86 -11.51
N THR A 52 15.27 -10.54 -12.81
CA THR A 52 14.16 -9.80 -13.41
C THR A 52 12.84 -10.59 -13.35
N VAL A 53 12.88 -11.89 -13.65
CA VAL A 53 11.70 -12.77 -13.51
C VAL A 53 11.26 -12.89 -12.05
N CYS A 54 12.21 -13.03 -11.13
CA CYS A 54 11.93 -13.08 -9.69
C CYS A 54 11.25 -11.79 -9.22
N THR A 55 11.74 -10.63 -9.67
CA THR A 55 11.14 -9.31 -9.37
C THR A 55 9.70 -9.22 -9.87
N SER A 56 9.45 -9.63 -11.12
CA SER A 56 8.10 -9.70 -11.68
C SER A 56 7.17 -10.59 -10.83
N ASN A 57 7.66 -11.76 -10.41
CA ASN A 57 6.87 -12.70 -9.61
C ASN A 57 6.56 -12.13 -8.23
N LEU A 58 7.55 -11.57 -7.53
CA LEU A 58 7.37 -10.99 -6.21
C LEU A 58 6.41 -9.80 -6.23
N CYS A 59 6.47 -8.94 -7.25
CA CYS A 59 5.51 -7.84 -7.42
C CYS A 59 4.08 -8.34 -7.72
N ALA A 60 3.92 -9.53 -8.30
CA ALA A 60 2.60 -10.13 -8.50
C ALA A 60 2.01 -10.76 -7.23
N LEU A 61 2.84 -11.05 -6.23
CA LEU A 61 2.48 -11.63 -4.93
C LEU A 61 2.13 -10.57 -3.87
N THR A 62 2.23 -9.29 -4.20
CA THR A 62 1.93 -8.22 -3.25
C THR A 62 0.42 -7.96 -3.17
N ARG A 63 -0.05 -7.74 -1.95
CA ARG A 63 -1.47 -7.50 -1.67
C ARG A 63 -1.82 -6.03 -1.86
N GLU A 64 -1.01 -5.16 -1.31
CA GLU A 64 -1.25 -3.73 -1.26
C GLU A 64 -0.21 -2.96 -2.08
N ALA A 65 -0.69 -1.98 -2.82
CA ALA A 65 0.11 -0.99 -3.54
C ALA A 65 1.18 -0.32 -2.66
N SER A 66 0.81 -0.13 -1.40
CA SER A 66 1.63 0.45 -0.35
C SER A 66 2.92 -0.30 -0.05
N ASP A 67 2.90 -1.62 -0.16
CA ASP A 67 4.08 -2.45 0.14
C ASP A 67 5.12 -2.36 -0.99
N VAL A 68 4.69 -2.11 -2.23
CA VAL A 68 5.58 -2.00 -3.41
C VAL A 68 6.04 -0.57 -3.64
N ALA A 69 5.18 0.42 -3.36
CA ALA A 69 5.42 1.83 -3.65
C ALA A 69 6.82 2.36 -3.24
N PRO A 70 7.36 2.05 -2.05
CA PRO A 70 8.68 2.53 -1.65
C PRO A 70 9.84 2.00 -2.52
N PHE A 71 9.64 0.86 -3.19
CA PHE A 71 10.66 0.19 -3.98
C PHE A 71 10.63 0.59 -5.46
N VAL A 72 9.53 1.19 -5.95
CA VAL A 72 9.39 1.69 -7.33
C VAL A 72 10.52 2.62 -7.76
N PRO A 73 10.88 3.69 -7.01
CA PRO A 73 11.94 4.62 -7.44
C PRO A 73 13.32 3.96 -7.53
N ILE A 74 13.50 2.80 -6.90
CA ILE A 74 14.75 2.02 -6.95
C ILE A 74 14.71 1.00 -8.08
N LEU A 75 13.61 0.26 -8.24
CA LEU A 75 13.50 -0.86 -9.19
C LEU A 75 13.20 -0.41 -10.61
N LEU A 76 12.35 0.60 -10.80
CA LEU A 76 11.93 1.09 -12.11
C LEU A 76 13.12 1.51 -13.00
N PRO A 77 14.04 2.39 -12.56
CA PRO A 77 15.17 2.79 -13.41
C PRO A 77 16.13 1.63 -13.71
N LEU A 78 16.23 0.63 -12.82
CA LEU A 78 17.09 -0.53 -13.04
C LEU A 78 16.52 -1.49 -14.08
N LEU A 79 15.20 -1.67 -14.06
CA LEU A 79 14.52 -2.44 -15.08
C LEU A 79 14.57 -1.71 -16.42
N GLU A 80 14.29 -0.41 -16.46
CA GLU A 80 14.38 0.39 -17.70
C GLU A 80 15.77 0.34 -18.35
N ASN A 81 16.85 0.37 -17.57
CA ASN A 81 18.20 0.17 -18.11
C ASN A 81 18.40 -1.19 -18.81
N ASN A 82 17.68 -2.22 -18.37
CA ASN A 82 17.73 -3.56 -18.96
C ASN A 82 16.73 -3.74 -20.13
N SER A 83 15.96 -2.71 -20.50
CA SER A 83 15.08 -2.73 -21.66
C SER A 83 15.86 -2.70 -22.99
N ASP A 84 17.06 -2.13 -22.97
CA ASP A 84 17.99 -2.09 -24.11
C ASP A 84 19.03 -3.23 -24.09
N HIS A 85 18.82 -4.26 -23.25
CA HIS A 85 19.76 -5.36 -23.13
C HIS A 85 19.91 -6.13 -24.46
N SER A 86 21.12 -6.62 -24.73
CA SER A 86 21.49 -7.36 -25.95
C SER A 86 20.69 -8.65 -26.22
N SER A 87 19.95 -9.17 -25.24
CA SER A 87 19.22 -10.43 -25.35
C SER A 87 17.71 -10.18 -25.41
N PRO A 88 16.99 -10.81 -26.35
CA PRO A 88 15.54 -10.68 -26.44
C PRO A 88 14.81 -11.21 -25.19
N GLU A 89 15.33 -12.23 -24.52
CA GLU A 89 14.62 -12.82 -23.37
C GLU A 89 14.65 -11.92 -22.13
N VAL A 90 15.78 -11.24 -21.89
CA VAL A 90 15.89 -10.26 -20.79
C VAL A 90 14.98 -9.07 -21.08
N ARG A 91 14.90 -8.59 -22.32
CA ARG A 91 13.99 -7.50 -22.70
C ARG A 91 12.52 -7.86 -22.44
N ALA A 92 12.09 -9.06 -22.86
CA ALA A 92 10.73 -9.53 -22.61
C ALA A 92 10.43 -9.71 -21.11
N ALA A 93 11.41 -10.22 -20.34
CA ALA A 93 11.27 -10.34 -18.89
C ALA A 93 11.18 -8.97 -18.21
N THR A 94 11.98 -8.00 -18.65
CA THR A 94 11.99 -6.63 -18.16
C THR A 94 10.67 -5.93 -18.43
N GLU A 95 10.13 -6.01 -19.65
CA GLU A 95 8.83 -5.42 -19.99
C GLU A 95 7.71 -5.98 -19.09
N THR A 96 7.71 -7.29 -18.88
CA THR A 96 6.78 -7.95 -17.96
C THR A 96 6.97 -7.48 -16.51
N ALA A 97 8.23 -7.37 -16.05
CA ALA A 97 8.55 -6.93 -14.70
C ALA A 97 8.14 -5.48 -14.45
N VAL A 98 8.35 -4.58 -15.41
CA VAL A 98 7.92 -3.17 -15.32
C VAL A 98 6.40 -3.08 -15.24
N ALA A 99 5.69 -3.80 -16.11
CA ALA A 99 4.22 -3.82 -16.09
C ALA A 99 3.68 -4.34 -14.74
N LYS A 100 4.29 -5.39 -14.18
CA LYS A 100 3.92 -5.95 -12.87
C LYS A 100 4.30 -5.06 -11.70
N LEU A 101 5.42 -4.34 -11.79
CA LEU A 101 5.84 -3.38 -10.78
C LEU A 101 4.85 -2.21 -10.73
N LEU A 102 4.45 -1.66 -11.87
CA LEU A 102 3.49 -0.56 -11.95
C LEU A 102 2.07 -1.00 -11.53
N ASP A 103 1.60 -2.17 -12.00
CA ASP A 103 0.32 -2.76 -11.56
C ASP A 103 0.33 -3.05 -10.04
N GLY A 104 1.44 -3.56 -9.53
CA GLY A 104 1.64 -3.88 -8.12
C GLY A 104 1.78 -2.65 -7.24
N ALA A 105 2.32 -1.55 -7.76
CA ALA A 105 2.42 -0.26 -7.09
C ALA A 105 1.10 0.53 -7.13
N GLY A 106 0.23 0.28 -8.11
CA GLY A 106 -1.01 1.04 -8.29
C GLY A 106 -0.74 2.52 -8.66
N ASP A 107 -1.74 3.38 -8.48
CA ASP A 107 -1.59 4.83 -8.63
C ASP A 107 -0.75 5.38 -7.46
N VAL A 108 0.56 5.10 -7.47
CA VAL A 108 1.50 5.76 -6.58
C VAL A 108 1.67 7.18 -7.11
N VAL A 109 0.78 8.05 -6.65
CA VAL A 109 1.00 9.48 -6.65
C VAL A 109 2.30 9.72 -5.89
N ASP A 110 3.30 10.19 -6.64
CA ASP A 110 4.53 10.82 -6.14
C ASP A 110 4.35 11.33 -4.70
N PRO A 111 5.15 10.89 -3.71
CA PRO A 111 4.97 11.28 -2.30
C PRO A 111 4.86 12.80 -2.14
N ASP A 112 5.65 13.54 -2.91
CA ASP A 112 5.63 15.01 -2.92
C ASP A 112 4.30 15.58 -3.44
N LYS A 113 3.70 14.95 -4.47
CA LYS A 113 2.40 15.37 -5.03
C LYS A 113 1.22 14.95 -4.17
N ARG A 114 1.37 13.89 -3.35
CA ARG A 114 0.32 13.40 -2.45
C ARG A 114 0.06 14.38 -1.30
N ILE A 115 1.11 14.95 -0.73
CA ILE A 115 1.00 15.97 0.33
C ILE A 115 0.21 17.18 -0.18
N ASP A 116 0.51 17.65 -1.40
CA ASP A 116 -0.19 18.77 -2.02
C ASP A 116 -1.67 18.46 -2.32
N ALA A 117 -1.96 17.25 -2.81
CA ALA A 117 -3.32 16.79 -3.07
C ALA A 117 -4.16 16.67 -1.78
N LEU A 118 -3.57 16.11 -0.72
CA LEU A 118 -4.20 16.02 0.61
C LEU A 118 -4.44 17.40 1.21
N SER A 119 -3.46 18.30 1.09
CA SER A 119 -3.58 19.69 1.55
C SER A 119 -4.73 20.41 0.86
N ALA A 120 -4.92 20.19 -0.45
CA ALA A 120 -6.04 20.76 -1.20
C ALA A 120 -7.41 20.22 -0.74
N LEU A 121 -7.53 18.91 -0.49
CA LEU A 121 -8.75 18.27 0.01
C LEU A 121 -9.11 18.75 1.43
N VAL A 122 -8.14 18.82 2.32
CA VAL A 122 -8.35 19.30 3.70
C VAL A 122 -8.77 20.76 3.69
N LYS A 123 -8.15 21.61 2.86
CA LYS A 123 -8.56 23.02 2.68
C LYS A 123 -10.02 23.13 2.21
N ALA A 124 -10.43 22.29 1.25
CA ALA A 124 -11.80 22.26 0.75
C ALA A 124 -12.80 21.84 1.85
N GLY A 125 -12.46 20.82 2.65
CA GLY A 125 -13.28 20.37 3.78
C GLY A 125 -13.43 21.42 4.89
N ILE A 126 -12.33 22.07 5.29
CA ILE A 126 -12.34 23.12 6.33
C ILE A 126 -13.14 24.35 5.87
N THR A 127 -13.00 24.75 4.60
CA THR A 127 -13.74 25.90 4.04
C THR A 127 -15.25 25.63 4.01
N LYS A 128 -15.66 24.38 3.75
CA LYS A 128 -17.07 23.96 3.77
C LYS A 128 -17.66 23.94 5.18
N ALA A 129 -16.87 23.57 6.18
CA ALA A 129 -17.29 23.53 7.59
C ALA A 129 -17.27 24.90 8.26
N PHE A 130 -16.30 25.75 7.92
CA PHE A 130 -16.11 27.07 8.54
C PHE A 130 -15.79 28.13 7.47
N PRO A 131 -16.80 28.86 6.98
CA PRO A 131 -16.62 29.82 5.89
C PRO A 131 -15.87 31.12 6.27
N ALA A 132 -15.62 31.36 7.57
CA ALA A 132 -15.02 32.59 8.09
C ALA A 132 -13.55 32.44 8.56
N VAL A 133 -12.86 31.36 8.16
CA VAL A 133 -11.47 31.12 8.58
C VAL A 133 -10.49 31.97 7.75
N PRO A 134 -9.54 32.69 8.37
CA PRO A 134 -8.51 33.44 7.65
C PRO A 134 -7.63 32.53 6.77
N ALA A 135 -7.29 32.99 5.56
CA ALA A 135 -6.54 32.21 4.56
C ALA A 135 -5.16 31.69 5.06
N ALA A 136 -4.50 32.43 5.96
CA ALA A 136 -3.24 32.01 6.56
C ALA A 136 -3.41 30.79 7.49
N VAL A 137 -4.50 30.76 8.26
CA VAL A 137 -4.85 29.66 9.16
C VAL A 137 -5.26 28.43 8.34
N LEU A 138 -5.99 28.62 7.25
CA LEU A 138 -6.38 27.54 6.33
C LEU A 138 -5.17 26.88 5.65
N THR A 139 -4.16 27.69 5.30
CA THR A 139 -2.93 27.20 4.67
C THR A 139 -2.07 26.42 5.66
N TYR A 140 -1.94 26.94 6.89
CA TYR A 140 -1.22 26.26 7.96
C TYR A 140 -1.90 24.94 8.35
N LEU A 141 -3.21 24.96 8.63
CA LEU A 141 -3.99 23.77 8.97
C LEU A 141 -3.96 22.74 7.84
N GLY A 142 -4.15 23.14 6.58
CA GLY A 142 -4.07 22.24 5.44
C GLY A 142 -2.70 21.58 5.30
N GLY A 143 -1.61 22.34 5.48
CA GLY A 143 -0.25 21.83 5.44
C GLY A 143 0.08 20.89 6.60
N THR A 144 -0.23 21.27 7.84
CA THR A 144 0.04 20.43 9.03
C THR A 144 -0.82 19.18 9.04
N SER A 145 -2.09 19.26 8.63
CA SER A 145 -2.98 18.10 8.58
C SER A 145 -2.57 17.14 7.47
N ALA A 146 -2.18 17.66 6.30
CA ALA A 146 -1.65 16.82 5.22
C ALA A 146 -0.33 16.15 5.60
N ALA A 147 0.56 16.86 6.30
CA ALA A 147 1.80 16.29 6.80
C ALA A 147 1.56 15.21 7.87
N MET A 148 0.64 15.43 8.82
CA MET A 148 0.26 14.40 9.81
C MET A 148 -0.45 13.21 9.17
N LEU A 149 -1.33 13.45 8.18
CA LEU A 149 -1.98 12.37 7.43
C LEU A 149 -0.97 11.59 6.60
N GLU A 150 0.03 12.23 6.01
CA GLU A 150 1.10 11.53 5.30
C GLU A 150 2.05 10.80 6.28
N GLU A 151 2.29 11.32 7.48
CA GLU A 151 3.06 10.61 8.51
C GLU A 151 2.31 9.36 9.02
N LYS A 152 0.99 9.46 9.18
CA LYS A 152 0.15 8.39 9.74
C LYS A 152 -0.40 7.41 8.70
N LEU A 153 -0.63 7.88 7.48
CA LEU A 153 -1.31 7.16 6.38
C LEU A 153 -0.53 7.23 5.06
N GLY A 154 0.55 8.00 4.98
CA GLY A 154 1.31 8.22 3.75
C GLY A 154 2.04 6.96 3.32
N GLY A 155 1.88 6.66 2.04
CA GLY A 155 2.41 5.46 1.41
C GLY A 155 1.72 4.15 1.83
N VAL A 156 0.97 4.08 2.92
CA VAL A 156 0.43 2.83 3.46
C VAL A 156 -0.91 3.04 4.15
N VAL A 157 -2.01 2.73 3.46
CA VAL A 157 -3.24 2.38 4.15
C VAL A 157 -3.42 0.87 4.09
N ARG A 158 -2.88 0.20 5.11
CA ARG A 158 -3.32 -1.17 5.42
C ARG A 158 -4.80 -1.09 5.72
N VAL A 159 -5.56 -2.06 5.23
CA VAL A 159 -7.00 -2.18 5.50
C VAL A 159 -7.31 -2.10 7.00
N GLN A 160 -6.39 -2.58 7.83
CA GLN A 160 -6.45 -2.52 9.30
C GLN A 160 -6.41 -1.07 9.82
N ASN A 161 -5.60 -0.20 9.21
CA ASN A 161 -5.40 1.19 9.63
C ASN A 161 -6.67 2.03 9.43
N PHE A 162 -7.61 1.64 8.55
CA PHE A 162 -8.88 2.37 8.43
C PHE A 162 -9.72 2.28 9.70
N LYS A 163 -9.64 1.18 10.46
CA LYS A 163 -10.38 1.03 11.72
C LYS A 163 -9.81 1.94 12.79
N ASP A 164 -8.49 1.99 12.89
CA ASP A 164 -7.78 2.78 13.89
C ASP A 164 -7.77 4.27 13.52
N ALA A 165 -7.62 4.62 12.24
CA ALA A 165 -7.62 5.99 11.75
C ALA A 165 -8.96 6.70 12.00
N VAL A 166 -10.09 6.00 11.89
CA VAL A 166 -11.41 6.59 12.22
C VAL A 166 -11.49 6.94 13.71
N GLY A 167 -10.96 6.09 14.59
CA GLY A 167 -10.88 6.36 16.03
C GLY A 167 -9.90 7.47 16.39
N GLU A 168 -8.70 7.46 15.80
CA GLU A 168 -7.68 8.50 16.02
C GLU A 168 -8.12 9.87 15.49
N LEU A 169 -8.75 9.92 14.31
CA LEU A 169 -9.31 11.16 13.74
C LEU A 169 -10.36 11.77 14.68
N ALA A 170 -11.27 10.94 15.20
CA ALA A 170 -12.29 11.39 16.15
C ALA A 170 -11.67 11.99 17.42
N THR A 171 -10.59 11.37 17.91
CA THR A 171 -9.85 11.80 19.11
C THR A 171 -9.06 13.09 18.84
N TRP A 172 -8.42 13.20 17.68
CA TRP A 172 -7.66 14.39 17.26
C TRP A 172 -8.55 15.61 17.07
N ILE A 173 -9.71 15.45 16.42
CA ILE A 173 -10.69 16.53 16.22
C ILE A 173 -11.17 17.06 17.57
N VAL A 174 -11.48 16.17 18.52
CA VAL A 174 -11.89 16.58 19.87
C VAL A 174 -10.80 17.41 20.54
N SER A 175 -9.54 16.93 20.54
CA SER A 175 -8.42 17.65 21.16
C SER A 175 -8.10 19.01 20.51
N SER A 176 -8.30 19.12 19.19
CA SER A 176 -8.01 20.35 18.44
C SER A 176 -9.10 21.40 18.59
N VAL A 177 -10.37 20.97 18.72
CA VAL A 177 -11.51 21.88 18.87
C VAL A 177 -11.68 22.34 20.32
N GLU A 178 -11.33 21.51 21.30
CA GLU A 178 -11.43 21.82 22.73
C GLU A 178 -10.60 23.06 23.12
N ALA A 179 -9.46 23.28 22.46
CA ALA A 179 -8.61 24.47 22.69
C ALA A 179 -9.22 25.79 22.18
N PHE A 180 -10.19 25.73 21.26
CA PHE A 180 -10.84 26.91 20.67
C PHE A 180 -12.31 27.06 21.07
N ALA A 181 -12.88 26.06 21.75
CA ALA A 181 -14.25 26.03 22.23
C ALA A 181 -14.35 26.69 23.61
N SER A 182 -14.61 27.99 23.68
CA SER A 182 -15.06 28.63 24.93
C SER A 182 -16.59 28.60 25.03
N GLY A 183 -17.15 27.93 26.03
CA GLY A 183 -18.60 27.90 26.33
C GLY A 183 -19.30 26.56 26.02
N ASP A 184 -20.60 26.60 25.68
CA ASP A 184 -21.50 25.45 25.38
C ASP A 184 -21.06 24.54 24.20
N ALA A 185 -19.91 24.86 23.60
CA ALA A 185 -19.31 24.19 22.45
C ALA A 185 -18.68 22.81 22.75
N ALA A 186 -18.65 22.38 24.02
CA ALA A 186 -18.29 21.00 24.38
C ALA A 186 -19.33 19.97 23.88
N ALA A 187 -20.59 20.36 23.72
CA ALA A 187 -21.63 19.55 23.08
C ALA A 187 -21.50 19.50 21.54
N GLU A 188 -20.89 20.54 20.94
CA GLU A 188 -20.68 20.62 19.50
C GLU A 188 -19.45 19.83 19.03
N SER A 189 -18.42 19.65 19.88
CA SER A 189 -17.20 18.90 19.50
C SER A 189 -17.50 17.43 19.16
N ALA A 190 -18.42 16.79 19.89
CA ALA A 190 -18.89 15.43 19.60
C ALA A 190 -19.70 15.36 18.30
N ALA A 191 -20.55 16.36 18.03
CA ALA A 191 -21.34 16.44 16.80
C ALA A 191 -20.46 16.75 15.56
N VAL A 192 -19.43 17.59 15.73
CA VAL A 192 -18.43 17.91 14.70
C VAL A 192 -17.55 16.71 14.41
N SER A 193 -17.11 15.99 15.45
CA SER A 193 -16.36 14.73 15.30
C SER A 193 -17.20 13.67 14.57
N GLY A 194 -18.47 13.49 14.94
CA GLY A 194 -19.39 12.59 14.24
C GLY A 194 -19.56 12.93 12.76
N LYS A 195 -19.82 14.20 12.43
CA LYS A 195 -19.95 14.66 11.03
C LYS A 195 -18.65 14.55 10.24
N ALA A 196 -17.50 14.81 10.86
CA ALA A 196 -16.21 14.69 10.21
C ALA A 196 -15.87 13.22 9.92
N VAL A 197 -16.21 12.30 10.83
CA VAL A 197 -16.07 10.86 10.62
C VAL A 197 -17.01 10.37 9.51
N GLU A 198 -18.24 10.87 9.43
CA GLU A 198 -19.16 10.54 8.33
C GLU A 198 -18.66 11.07 6.98
N LEU A 199 -18.19 12.32 6.91
CA LEU A 199 -17.56 12.88 5.71
C LEU A 199 -16.31 12.08 5.31
N PHE A 200 -15.49 11.68 6.27
CA PHE A 200 -14.33 10.83 6.01
C PHE A 200 -14.75 9.49 5.41
N LYS A 201 -15.77 8.83 5.98
CA LYS A 201 -16.34 7.58 5.44
C LYS A 201 -16.89 7.75 4.01
N GLU A 202 -17.49 8.89 3.70
CA GLU A 202 -17.97 9.20 2.34
C GLU A 202 -16.83 9.38 1.32
N MET A 203 -15.70 9.93 1.76
CA MET A 203 -14.50 10.14 0.93
C MET A 203 -13.68 8.86 0.70
N LEU A 204 -13.95 7.77 1.44
CA LEU A 204 -13.28 6.49 1.25
C LEU A 204 -13.68 5.83 -0.08
N SER A 205 -12.76 5.04 -0.65
CA SER A 205 -13.03 4.23 -1.85
C SER A 205 -14.14 3.20 -1.59
N ASP A 206 -14.84 2.78 -2.65
CA ASP A 206 -15.93 1.79 -2.54
C ASP A 206 -15.45 0.46 -1.95
N SER A 207 -14.18 0.10 -2.20
CA SER A 207 -13.51 -1.05 -1.58
C SER A 207 -13.35 -0.92 -0.07
N ALA A 208 -13.01 0.26 0.46
CA ALA A 208 -12.86 0.50 1.89
C ALA A 208 -14.21 0.59 2.61
N LYS A 209 -15.24 1.15 1.96
CA LYS A 209 -16.63 1.18 2.46
C LYS A 209 -17.20 -0.23 2.63
N ALA A 210 -16.95 -1.13 1.67
CA ALA A 210 -17.39 -2.52 1.75
C ALA A 210 -16.80 -3.28 2.94
N ILE A 211 -15.55 -2.99 3.32
CA ILE A 211 -14.87 -3.63 4.45
C ILE A 211 -15.44 -3.17 5.80
N LEU A 212 -15.81 -1.89 5.91
CA LEU A 212 -16.50 -1.36 7.09
C LEU A 212 -17.89 -1.99 7.27
N ALA A 213 -18.59 -2.29 6.17
CA ALA A 213 -19.94 -2.87 6.18
C ALA A 213 -19.98 -4.40 6.34
N GLN A 214 -18.95 -5.14 5.89
CA GLN A 214 -18.95 -6.61 5.87
C GLN A 214 -18.62 -7.30 7.21
N SER A 215 -18.37 -6.56 8.29
CA SER A 215 -18.10 -7.12 9.63
C SER A 215 -19.37 -7.63 10.35
N GLY A 216 -20.33 -8.17 9.61
CA GLY A 216 -21.40 -8.98 10.17
C GLY A 216 -20.84 -10.32 10.64
N ASP A 217 -21.08 -10.62 11.91
CA ASP A 217 -20.61 -11.77 12.70
C ASP A 217 -20.98 -13.12 12.04
N LYS A 218 -20.17 -13.60 11.09
CA LYS A 218 -20.31 -14.93 10.48
C LYS A 218 -19.27 -15.88 11.09
N ASP A 219 -19.72 -17.01 11.62
CA ASP A 219 -18.85 -18.03 12.25
C ASP A 219 -18.19 -18.92 11.18
N PHE A 220 -17.01 -18.53 10.73
CA PHE A 220 -16.22 -19.28 9.75
C PHE A 220 -15.37 -20.36 10.44
N ALA A 221 -15.37 -21.58 9.90
CA ALA A 221 -14.44 -22.64 10.30
C ALA A 221 -12.99 -22.28 9.90
N VAL A 222 -12.85 -21.74 8.69
CA VAL A 222 -11.60 -21.30 8.08
C VAL A 222 -11.95 -20.15 7.14
N ASP A 223 -11.50 -18.94 7.46
CA ASP A 223 -11.58 -17.78 6.56
C ASP A 223 -10.16 -17.40 6.16
N ILE A 224 -9.77 -17.81 4.95
CA ILE A 224 -8.50 -17.42 4.36
C ILE A 224 -8.79 -16.52 3.17
N GLN A 225 -8.60 -15.22 3.41
CA GLN A 225 -8.84 -14.21 2.40
C GLN A 225 -7.58 -13.93 1.61
N ASN A 226 -7.75 -13.64 0.33
CA ASN A 226 -6.70 -13.18 -0.57
C ASN A 226 -5.50 -14.13 -0.67
N ILE A 227 -5.78 -15.43 -0.78
CA ILE A 227 -4.77 -16.44 -1.09
C ILE A 227 -4.21 -16.16 -2.48
N ILE A 228 -2.89 -16.25 -2.56
CA ILE A 228 -2.16 -16.25 -3.81
C ILE A 228 -1.43 -17.59 -3.89
N LEU A 229 -1.64 -18.31 -4.99
CA LEU A 229 -0.96 -19.57 -5.26
C LEU A 229 -0.11 -19.34 -6.50
N ALA A 230 1.20 -19.47 -6.37
CA ALA A 230 2.13 -19.38 -7.49
C ALA A 230 3.05 -20.59 -7.53
N PHE A 231 3.34 -21.08 -8.73
CA PHE A 231 4.22 -22.22 -8.96
C PHE A 231 5.08 -21.99 -10.20
N ALA A 232 6.39 -22.26 -10.08
CA ALA A 232 7.36 -22.30 -11.19
C ALA A 232 7.24 -21.13 -12.19
N GLY A 233 7.13 -19.90 -11.68
CA GLY A 233 7.02 -18.69 -12.50
C GLY A 233 5.62 -18.38 -13.06
N ARG A 234 4.57 -19.03 -12.56
CA ARG A 234 3.17 -18.73 -12.91
C ARG A 234 2.32 -18.52 -11.67
N VAL A 235 1.53 -17.45 -11.65
CA VAL A 235 0.51 -17.22 -10.63
C VAL A 235 -0.76 -18.00 -11.02
N LEU A 236 -1.12 -18.99 -10.22
CA LEU A 236 -2.28 -19.87 -10.42
C LEU A 236 -3.55 -19.29 -9.81
N LEU A 237 -3.45 -18.71 -8.61
CA LEU A 237 -4.56 -18.01 -7.96
C LEU A 237 -4.09 -16.60 -7.59
N ARG A 238 -4.87 -15.59 -7.96
CA ARG A 238 -4.61 -14.18 -7.64
C ARG A 238 -5.81 -13.63 -6.88
N LYS A 239 -5.59 -13.17 -5.65
CA LYS A 239 -6.62 -12.55 -4.78
C LYS A 239 -7.86 -13.44 -4.61
N ALA A 240 -7.65 -14.74 -4.37
CA ALA A 240 -8.74 -15.70 -4.17
C ALA A 240 -9.15 -15.75 -2.70
N ASP A 241 -10.44 -15.64 -2.41
CA ASP A 241 -10.98 -15.79 -1.06
C ASP A 241 -11.51 -17.21 -0.87
N ILE A 242 -11.00 -17.92 0.15
CA ILE A 242 -11.49 -19.23 0.56
C ILE A 242 -12.16 -19.09 1.92
N ARG A 243 -13.48 -19.27 1.93
CA ARG A 243 -14.31 -19.23 3.14
C ARG A 243 -14.98 -20.58 3.34
N PHE A 244 -14.65 -21.23 4.44
CA PHE A 244 -15.38 -22.39 4.94
C PHE A 244 -16.28 -21.95 6.08
N GLU A 245 -17.58 -21.90 5.83
CA GLU A 245 -18.58 -21.68 6.87
C GLU A 245 -18.79 -22.98 7.67
N ARG A 246 -18.91 -22.89 9.00
CA ARG A 246 -19.29 -24.08 9.80
C ARG A 246 -20.74 -24.43 9.45
N GLY A 247 -20.93 -25.61 8.86
CA GLY A 247 -22.28 -26.12 8.60
C GLY A 247 -23.08 -26.26 9.90
N HIS A 248 -24.36 -25.87 9.87
CA HIS A 248 -25.28 -26.17 10.94
C HIS A 248 -25.47 -27.69 11.04
N ARG A 249 -25.38 -28.25 12.25
CA ARG A 249 -25.86 -29.61 12.50
C ARG A 249 -27.38 -29.60 12.30
N TYR A 250 -27.86 -30.37 11.33
CA TYR A 250 -29.29 -30.70 11.20
C TYR A 250 -29.77 -31.50 12.42
#